data_AF-A0A4U0HFT9-F1
#
_entry.id   AF-A0A4U0HFT9-F1
#
_cell.length_a   1.000
_cell.length_b   1.000
_cell.length_c   1.000
_cell.angle_alpha   90.00
_cell.angle_beta   90.00
_cell.angle_gamma   90.00
#
_symmetry.space_group_name_H-M   'P 1'
#
loop_
_entity.id
_entity.type
_entity.pdbx_description
1 polymer ?
#
loop_
_entity_poly.entity_id
_entity_poly.type
_entity_poly.pdbx_seq_one_letter_code
_entity_poly.pdbx_strand_id
1 'polypeptide(L)'
;MRHRHLPPADAFPLELALLADSELLALYGRAMRQLERESIQFGAADPETEFRLEELRVELDRRDSRDALKASKRRIRGLYGQAGSEPPDSLYAGDY
;
A
#
# COMPACT_ATOMS: atom_id res chain seq x y z
N MET A 1 18.99 -17.30 -4.53
CA MET A 1 18.76 -16.23 -5.54
C MET A 1 17.45 -15.55 -5.20
N ARG A 2 17.39 -14.21 -5.08
CA ARG A 2 16.11 -13.51 -4.95
C ARG A 2 15.46 -13.47 -6.34
N HIS A 3 14.43 -14.27 -6.56
CA HIS A 3 13.72 -14.32 -7.85
C HIS A 3 13.18 -12.92 -8.19
N ARG A 4 13.45 -12.48 -9.42
CA ARG A 4 12.99 -11.17 -9.92
C ARG A 4 11.46 -11.11 -10.00
N HIS A 5 10.79 -12.24 -10.15
CA HIS A 5 9.34 -12.41 -10.13
C HIS A 5 8.88 -13.15 -8.87
N LEU A 6 7.57 -13.25 -8.67
CA LEU A 6 6.94 -13.96 -7.56
C LEU A 6 5.96 -15.01 -8.13
N PRO A 7 6.41 -16.25 -8.38
CA PRO A 7 5.53 -17.34 -8.80
C PRO A 7 4.32 -17.51 -7.87
N PRO A 8 3.15 -17.94 -8.39
CA PRO A 8 1.96 -18.17 -7.58
C PRO A 8 2.17 -19.28 -6.54
N ALA A 9 3.04 -20.25 -6.81
CA ALA A 9 3.38 -21.31 -5.85
C ALA A 9 4.36 -20.86 -4.73
N ASP A 10 5.01 -19.69 -4.87
CA ASP A 10 5.90 -19.18 -3.83
C ASP A 10 5.10 -18.65 -2.64
N ALA A 11 5.72 -18.70 -1.45
CA ALA A 11 5.14 -18.15 -0.23
C ALA A 11 4.81 -16.66 -0.37
N PHE A 12 3.63 -16.29 0.13
CA PHE A 12 3.13 -14.92 0.19
C PHE A 12 2.86 -14.52 1.65
N PRO A 13 3.19 -13.29 2.07
CA PRO A 13 2.95 -12.86 3.44
C PRO A 13 1.46 -12.81 3.77
N LEU A 14 1.07 -13.35 4.92
CA LEU A 14 -0.32 -13.31 5.40
C LEU A 14 -0.76 -11.90 5.82
N GLU A 15 0.18 -11.08 6.32
CA GLU A 15 -0.11 -9.75 6.86
C GLU A 15 0.77 -8.68 6.19
N LEU A 16 0.24 -8.06 5.14
CA LEU A 16 0.95 -7.01 4.40
C LEU A 16 1.19 -5.74 5.24
N ALA A 17 0.34 -5.47 6.22
CA ALA A 17 0.44 -4.32 7.12
C ALA A 17 1.73 -4.31 7.97
N LEU A 18 2.33 -5.49 8.19
CA LEU A 18 3.57 -5.64 8.96
C LEU A 18 4.84 -5.32 8.15
N LEU A 19 4.74 -5.26 6.81
CA LEU A 19 5.88 -5.00 5.94
C LEU A 19 6.26 -3.52 5.94
N ALA A 20 7.56 -3.23 5.91
CA ALA A 20 8.03 -1.88 5.62
C ALA A 20 7.62 -1.48 4.19
N ASP A 21 7.46 -0.17 3.93
CA ASP A 21 7.03 0.32 2.61
C ASP A 21 7.93 -0.19 1.47
N SER A 22 9.25 -0.19 1.71
CA SER A 22 10.22 -0.69 0.73
C SER A 22 10.06 -2.19 0.42
N GLU A 23 9.65 -2.99 1.41
CA GLU A 23 9.42 -4.43 1.24
C GLU A 23 8.11 -4.68 0.49
N LEU A 24 7.05 -3.94 0.84
CA LEU A 24 5.76 -4.00 0.16
C LEU A 24 5.89 -3.61 -1.33
N LEU A 25 6.61 -2.53 -1.62
CA LEU A 25 6.88 -2.08 -3.00
C LEU A 25 7.75 -3.09 -3.76
N ALA A 26 8.74 -3.69 -3.11
CA ALA A 26 9.55 -4.73 -3.72
C ALA A 26 8.71 -5.97 -4.05
N LEU A 27 7.80 -6.37 -3.15
CA LEU A 27 6.87 -7.48 -3.33
C LEU A 27 5.90 -7.18 -4.49
N TYR A 28 5.30 -5.99 -4.52
CA TYR A 28 4.44 -5.52 -5.62
C TYR A 28 5.17 -5.57 -6.96
N GLY A 29 6.39 -5.05 -7.03
CA GLY A 29 7.20 -5.10 -8.25
C GLY A 29 7.52 -6.52 -8.71
N ARG A 30 7.70 -7.48 -7.79
CA ARG A 30 7.92 -8.89 -8.14
C ARG A 30 6.63 -9.55 -8.67
N ALA A 31 5.48 -9.25 -8.07
CA ALA A 31 4.19 -9.75 -8.52
C ALA A 31 3.80 -9.19 -9.90
N MET A 32 4.04 -7.89 -10.16
CA MET A 32 3.83 -7.29 -11.49
C MET A 32 4.65 -7.98 -12.58
N ARG A 33 5.93 -8.28 -12.29
CA ARG A 33 6.78 -9.03 -13.24
C ARG A 33 6.36 -10.48 -13.44
N GLN A 34 5.70 -11.08 -12.45
CA GLN A 34 5.08 -12.40 -12.64
C GLN A 34 3.88 -12.30 -13.58
N LEU A 35 2.98 -11.34 -13.35
CA LEU A 35 1.82 -11.08 -14.21
C LEU A 35 2.22 -10.87 -15.67
N GLU A 36 3.21 -10.00 -15.91
CA GLU A 36 3.76 -9.74 -17.24
C GLU A 36 4.31 -11.02 -17.88
N ARG A 37 5.08 -11.80 -17.11
CA ARG A 37 5.64 -13.07 -17.58
C ARG A 37 4.55 -14.06 -17.98
N GLU A 38 3.53 -14.23 -17.15
CA GLU A 38 2.42 -15.16 -17.40
C GLU A 38 1.57 -14.72 -18.59
N SER A 39 1.25 -13.43 -18.66
CA SER A 39 0.54 -12.83 -19.80
C SER A 39 1.28 -13.06 -21.12
N ILE A 40 2.60 -12.88 -21.15
CA ILE A 40 3.42 -13.08 -22.34
C ILE A 40 3.57 -14.57 -22.68
N GLN A 41 3.79 -15.42 -21.68
CA GLN A 41 4.15 -16.82 -21.90
C GLN A 41 2.93 -17.71 -22.14
N PHE A 42 1.83 -17.46 -21.44
CA PHE A 42 0.65 -18.31 -21.39
C PHE A 42 -0.60 -17.62 -21.95
N GLY A 43 -0.52 -16.33 -22.29
CA GLY A 43 -1.64 -15.55 -22.80
C GLY A 43 -2.63 -15.08 -21.75
N ALA A 44 -2.46 -15.50 -20.49
CA ALA A 44 -3.25 -15.09 -19.34
C ALA A 44 -2.41 -15.22 -18.06
N ALA A 45 -2.77 -14.44 -17.04
CA ALA A 45 -2.17 -14.55 -15.72
C ALA A 45 -2.75 -15.72 -14.92
N ASP A 46 -1.96 -16.22 -13.96
CA ASP A 46 -2.49 -17.13 -12.95
C ASP A 46 -3.43 -16.36 -12.00
N PRO A 47 -4.61 -16.91 -11.65
CA PRO A 47 -5.56 -16.25 -10.74
C PRO A 47 -4.94 -15.86 -9.39
N GLU A 48 -3.99 -16.65 -8.87
CA GLU A 48 -3.31 -16.34 -7.61
C GLU A 48 -2.38 -15.14 -7.76
N THR A 49 -1.73 -14.96 -8.92
CA THR A 49 -0.92 -13.78 -9.23
C THR A 49 -1.80 -12.52 -9.24
N GLU A 50 -2.98 -12.59 -9.85
CA GLU A 50 -3.95 -11.49 -9.87
C GLU A 50 -4.46 -11.15 -8.47
N PHE A 51 -4.85 -12.16 -7.70
CA PHE A 51 -5.34 -12.00 -6.33
C PHE A 51 -4.30 -11.29 -5.45
N ARG A 52 -3.05 -11.77 -5.45
CA ARG A 52 -1.95 -11.16 -4.68
C ARG A 52 -1.67 -9.73 -5.10
N LEU A 53 -1.77 -9.42 -6.40
CA LEU A 53 -1.60 -8.05 -6.89
C LEU A 53 -2.69 -7.13 -6.37
N GLU A 54 -3.91 -7.61 -6.30
CA GLU A 54 -5.02 -6.84 -5.74
C GLU A 54 -4.84 -6.57 -4.25
N GLU A 55 -4.44 -7.58 -3.47
CA GLU A 55 -4.13 -7.38 -2.04
C GLU A 55 -3.02 -6.33 -1.83
N LEU A 56 -1.97 -6.37 -2.66
CA LEU A 56 -0.88 -5.39 -2.61
C LEU A 56 -1.35 -3.97 -2.97
N ARG A 57 -2.21 -3.82 -3.98
CA ARG A 57 -2.78 -2.53 -4.38
C ARG A 57 -3.64 -1.94 -3.27
N VAL A 58 -4.54 -2.75 -2.70
CA VAL A 58 -5.39 -2.31 -1.59
C VAL A 58 -4.57 -1.82 -0.41
N GLU A 59 -3.49 -2.54 -0.05
CA GLU A 59 -2.62 -2.10 1.04
C GLU A 59 -1.82 -0.82 0.70
N LEU A 60 -1.32 -0.69 -0.53
CA LEU A 60 -0.64 0.53 -0.97
C LEU A 60 -1.59 1.74 -0.95
N ASP A 61 -2.81 1.60 -1.46
CA ASP A 61 -3.84 2.66 -1.47
C ASP A 61 -4.23 3.07 -0.04
N ARG A 62 -4.31 2.11 0.88
CA ARG A 62 -4.53 2.39 2.32
C ARG A 62 -3.39 3.22 2.90
N ARG A 63 -2.13 2.93 2.55
CA ARG A 63 -0.97 3.69 3.03
C ARG A 63 -0.94 5.10 2.47
N ASP A 64 -1.21 5.26 1.18
CA ASP A 64 -1.30 6.57 0.53
C ASP A 64 -2.39 7.43 1.17
N SER A 65 -3.56 6.84 1.42
CA SER A 65 -4.67 7.52 2.11
C SER A 65 -4.30 7.96 3.53
N ARG A 66 -3.64 7.08 4.28
CA ARG A 66 -3.17 7.36 5.65
C ARG A 66 -2.16 8.51 5.65
N ASP A 67 -1.25 8.53 4.70
CA ASP A 67 -0.19 9.54 4.65
C ASP A 67 -0.71 10.88 4.14
N ALA A 68 -1.68 10.89 3.22
CA ALA A 68 -2.44 12.07 2.86
C ALA A 68 -3.20 12.67 4.07
N LEU A 69 -3.83 11.82 4.88
CA LEU A 69 -4.52 12.26 6.11
C LEU A 69 -3.53 12.87 7.11
N LYS A 70 -2.37 12.23 7.34
CA LYS A 70 -1.32 12.78 8.22
C LYS A 70 -0.80 14.13 7.71
N ALA A 71 -0.59 14.27 6.41
CA ALA A 71 -0.15 15.52 5.79
C ALA A 71 -1.21 16.62 5.96
N SER A 72 -2.50 16.29 5.80
CA SER A 72 -3.61 17.20 6.06
C SER A 72 -3.64 17.68 7.51
N LYS A 73 -3.60 16.75 8.47
CA LYS A 73 -3.56 17.07 9.92
C LYS A 73 -2.37 17.98 10.29
N ARG A 74 -1.20 17.74 9.70
CA ARG A 74 0.00 18.58 9.91
C ARG A 74 -0.20 20.00 9.39
N ARG A 75 -0.78 20.17 8.19
CA ARG A 75 -1.08 21.49 7.62
C ARG A 75 -2.06 22.26 8.50
N ILE A 76 -3.15 21.62 8.91
CA ILE A 76 -4.16 22.19 9.79
C ILE A 76 -3.52 22.67 11.10
N ARG A 77 -2.76 21.80 11.78
CA ARG A 77 -2.06 22.18 13.03
C ARG A 77 -1.13 23.37 12.86
N GLY A 78 -0.43 23.47 11.73
CA GLY A 78 0.43 24.62 11.42
C GLY A 78 -0.33 25.94 11.30
N LEU A 79 -1.52 25.91 10.67
CA LEU A 79 -2.39 27.08 10.53
C LEU A 79 -2.89 27.59 11.90
N TYR A 80 -3.37 26.68 12.75
CA TYR A 80 -3.90 27.02 14.07
C TYR A 80 -2.79 27.45 15.06
N GLY A 81 -1.62 26.80 15.00
CA GLY A 81 -0.46 27.17 15.82
C GLY A 81 0.12 28.55 15.50
N GLN A 82 0.00 29.05 14.28
CA GLN A 82 0.40 30.43 13.93
C GLN A 82 -0.64 31.48 14.32
N ALA A 83 -1.92 31.13 14.40
CA ALA A 83 -3.02 32.05 14.70
C ALA A 83 -3.35 32.18 16.19
N GLY A 84 -2.60 31.49 17.08
CA GLY A 84 -2.86 31.48 18.53
C GLY A 84 -4.23 30.88 18.90
N SER A 85 -4.87 30.16 17.98
CA SER A 85 -6.19 29.57 18.16
C SER A 85 -6.06 28.04 18.19
N GLU A 86 -6.65 27.38 19.18
CA GLU A 86 -6.66 25.91 19.19
C GLU A 86 -7.58 25.38 18.06
N PRO A 87 -7.18 24.32 17.35
CA PRO A 87 -8.05 23.68 16.37
C PRO A 87 -9.29 23.10 17.07
N PRO A 88 -10.49 23.22 16.48
CA PRO A 88 -11.72 22.72 17.08
C PRO A 88 -11.68 21.19 17.32
N ASP A 89 -12.27 20.75 18.44
CA ASP A 89 -12.30 19.34 18.88
C ASP A 89 -12.85 18.36 17.82
N SER A 90 -13.71 18.85 16.92
CA SER A 90 -14.26 18.06 15.79
C SER A 90 -13.18 17.57 14.81
N LEU A 91 -11.98 18.14 14.81
CA LEU A 91 -10.85 17.68 14.01
C LEU A 91 -10.10 16.47 14.62
N TYR A 92 -10.36 16.17 15.90
CA TYR A 92 -9.77 15.04 16.62
C TYR A 92 -10.73 13.85 16.78
N ALA A 93 -12.02 14.05 16.54
CA ALA A 93 -13.00 12.97 16.48
C ALA A 93 -12.83 12.20 15.16
N GLY A 94 -11.97 11.18 15.16
CA GLY A 94 -12.12 10.09 14.21
C GLY A 94 -13.29 9.23 14.68
N ASP A 95 -14.32 9.10 13.84
CA ASP A 95 -15.39 8.12 14.07
C ASP A 95 -14.74 6.75 14.29
N TYR A 96 -14.97 6.19 15.48
CA TYR A 96 -14.54 4.86 15.91
C TYR A 96 -15.39 3.77 15.26
#